data_AF-A0A536ZMX2-F1
#
_entry.id   AF-A0A536ZMX2-F1
#
_cell.length_a   1.000
_cell.length_b   1.000
_cell.length_c   1.000
_cell.angle_alpha   90.00
_cell.angle_beta   90.00
_cell.angle_gamma   90.00
#
_symmetry.space_group_name_H-M   'P 1'
#
loop_
_entity.id
_entity.type
_entity.pdbx_description
1 polymer ?
#
loop_
_entity_poly.entity_id
_entity_poly.type
_entity_poly.pdbx_seq_one_letter_code
_entity_poly.pdbx_strand_id
1 'polypeptide(L)'
;MTGGALLELILISMGWLFFLGGLAANYQALGKSLKAKPDEQLPSSLGFVPGVAGSITVFFTVPALAKYGIEVPWPWLWILLPLLIDPYCLGGLVLLLVRK
;
A
#
# COMPACT_ATOMS: atom_id res chain seq x y z
N MET A 1 8.11 -18.11 -24.14
CA MET A 1 7.46 -17.41 -23.02
C MET A 1 6.05 -17.95 -22.88
N THR A 2 5.72 -18.58 -21.76
CA THR A 2 4.39 -19.19 -21.54
C THR A 2 3.39 -18.08 -21.14
N GLY A 3 2.14 -18.19 -21.61
CA GLY A 3 1.09 -17.18 -21.33
C GLY A 3 0.86 -16.89 -19.84
N GLY A 4 1.19 -17.84 -18.96
CA GLY A 4 1.14 -17.64 -17.50
C GLY A 4 2.08 -16.55 -16.98
N ALA A 5 3.30 -16.43 -17.53
CA ALA A 5 4.26 -15.42 -17.08
C ALA A 5 3.81 -13.98 -17.40
N LEU A 6 3.13 -13.79 -18.52
CA LEU A 6 2.55 -12.48 -18.89
C LEU A 6 1.41 -12.10 -17.93
N LEU A 7 0.55 -13.06 -17.60
CA LEU A 7 -0.57 -12.84 -16.68
C LEU A 7 -0.08 -12.49 -15.28
N GLU A 8 0.92 -13.21 -14.76
CA GLU A 8 1.55 -12.90 -13.47
C GLU A 8 2.12 -11.48 -13.43
N LEU A 9 2.83 -11.07 -14.49
CA LEU A 9 3.39 -9.71 -14.61
C LEU A 9 2.29 -8.65 -14.62
N ILE A 10 1.20 -8.89 -15.35
CA ILE A 10 0.04 -7.98 -15.39
C ILE A 10 -0.59 -7.86 -14.01
N LEU A 11 -0.83 -8.98 -13.32
CA LEU A 11 -1.44 -8.97 -11.99
C LEU A 11 -0.58 -8.25 -10.95
N ILE A 12 0.74 -8.50 -10.95
CA ILE A 12 1.69 -7.79 -10.08
C ILE A 12 1.69 -6.29 -10.40
N SER A 13 1.69 -5.92 -11.68
CA SER A 13 1.65 -4.52 -12.11
C SER A 13 0.35 -3.83 -11.68
N MET A 14 -0.79 -4.50 -11.82
CA MET A 14 -2.09 -4.01 -11.35
C MET A 14 -2.10 -3.84 -9.83
N GLY A 15 -1.53 -4.79 -9.08
CA GLY A 15 -1.39 -4.71 -7.62
C GLY A 15 -0.57 -3.48 -7.20
N TRP A 16 0.55 -3.22 -7.87
CA TRP A 16 1.38 -2.04 -7.62
C TRP A 16 0.66 -0.73 -7.95
N LEU A 17 -0.03 -0.67 -9.09
CA LEU A 17 -0.81 0.51 -9.48
C LEU A 17 -1.95 0.79 -8.51
N PHE A 18 -2.66 -0.25 -8.07
CA PHE A 18 -3.73 -0.12 -7.09
C PHE A 18 -3.17 0.35 -5.73
N PHE A 19 -2.04 -0.20 -5.28
CA PHE A 19 -1.38 0.25 -4.07
C PHE A 19 -0.95 1.71 -4.16
N LEU A 20 -0.21 2.10 -5.20
CA LEU A 20 0.30 3.47 -5.34
C LEU A 20 -0.84 4.49 -5.51
N GLY A 21 -1.83 4.18 -6.33
CA GLY A 21 -3.01 5.03 -6.53
C GLY A 21 -3.85 5.15 -5.26
N GLY A 22 -4.09 4.02 -4.57
CA GLY A 22 -4.83 4.01 -3.32
C GLY A 22 -4.09 4.71 -2.18
N LEU A 23 -2.76 4.56 -2.11
CA LEU A 23 -1.91 5.25 -1.15
C LEU A 23 -1.97 6.77 -1.37
N ALA A 24 -1.84 7.23 -2.62
CA ALA A 24 -1.97 8.64 -2.95
C ALA A 24 -3.35 9.20 -2.57
N ALA A 25 -4.43 8.46 -2.86
CA ALA A 25 -5.78 8.84 -2.48
C ALA A 25 -5.94 8.94 -0.95
N ASN A 26 -5.40 7.98 -0.20
CA ASN A 26 -5.39 7.99 1.25
C ASN A 26 -4.59 9.18 1.82
N TYR A 27 -3.40 9.48 1.30
CA TYR A 27 -2.66 10.68 1.73
C TYR A 27 -3.39 11.99 1.41
N GLN A 28 -4.06 12.07 0.27
CA GLN A 28 -4.88 13.24 -0.07
C GLN A 28 -6.09 13.38 0.86
N ALA A 29 -6.77 12.28 1.17
CA ALA A 29 -7.89 12.26 2.10
C ALA A 29 -7.43 12.67 3.52
N LEU A 30 -6.29 12.17 3.98
CA LEU A 30 -5.69 12.58 5.24
C LEU A 30 -5.37 14.07 5.24
N GLY A 31 -4.66 14.57 4.22
CA GLY A 31 -4.27 15.98 4.12
C GLY A 31 -5.47 16.94 4.10
N LYS A 32 -6.58 16.53 3.48
CA LYS A 32 -7.86 17.25 3.54
C LYS A 32 -8.51 17.14 4.92
N SER A 33 -8.47 15.95 5.54
CA SER A 33 -8.98 15.74 6.89
C SER A 33 -8.27 16.60 7.94
N LEU A 34 -6.97 16.82 7.81
CA LEU A 34 -6.22 17.69 8.73
C LEU A 34 -6.59 19.17 8.59
N LYS A 35 -7.16 19.57 7.44
CA LYS A 35 -7.52 20.96 7.12
C LYS A 35 -9.03 21.22 7.18
N ALA A 36 -9.82 20.16 7.37
CA ALA A 36 -11.27 20.24 7.37
C ALA A 36 -11.78 21.04 8.56
N LYS A 37 -12.74 21.91 8.30
CA LYS A 37 -13.48 22.62 9.35
C LYS A 37 -14.53 21.70 9.97
N PRO A 38 -15.04 21.99 11.19
CA PRO A 38 -15.98 21.13 11.90
C PRO A 38 -17.24 20.74 11.12
N ASP A 39 -17.71 21.60 10.20
CA ASP A 39 -18.93 21.39 9.40
C ASP A 39 -18.66 20.89 7.97
N GLU A 40 -17.40 20.60 7.61
CA GLU A 40 -17.03 20.22 6.26
C GLU A 40 -17.05 18.69 6.09
N GLN A 41 -17.77 18.21 5.08
CA GLN A 41 -17.86 16.77 4.81
C GLN A 41 -16.50 16.23 4.36
N LEU A 42 -15.95 15.31 5.15
CA LEU A 42 -14.66 14.71 4.88
C LEU A 42 -14.71 13.84 3.60
N PRO A 43 -13.67 13.89 2.75
CA PRO A 43 -13.58 13.00 1.60
C PRO A 43 -13.51 11.54 2.06
N SER A 44 -14.21 10.67 1.33
CA SER A 44 -14.16 9.22 1.57
C SER A 44 -12.74 8.69 1.35
N SER A 45 -12.19 8.03 2.36
CA SER A 45 -10.91 7.31 2.28
C SER A 45 -11.11 5.90 1.76
N LEU A 46 -10.09 5.31 1.13
CA LEU A 46 -10.09 3.89 0.77
C LEU A 46 -9.78 2.97 1.98
N GLY A 47 -9.59 3.55 3.17
CA GLY A 47 -9.32 2.81 4.40
C GLY A 47 -8.02 2.02 4.31
N PHE A 48 -7.97 0.84 4.92
CA PHE A 48 -6.77 -0.02 4.95
C PHE A 48 -6.51 -0.80 3.65
N VAL A 49 -7.41 -0.70 2.66
CA VAL A 49 -7.40 -1.53 1.45
C VAL A 49 -6.13 -1.35 0.62
N PRO A 50 -5.62 -0.12 0.38
CA PRO A 50 -4.39 0.07 -0.39
C PRO A 50 -3.18 -0.59 0.28
N GLY A 51 -2.96 -0.37 1.59
CA GLY A 51 -1.85 -0.96 2.33
C GLY A 51 -1.87 -2.49 2.33
N VAL A 52 -3.04 -3.12 2.47
CA VAL A 52 -3.17 -4.60 2.37
C VAL A 52 -2.85 -5.07 0.95
N ALA A 53 -3.40 -4.41 -0.07
CA ALA A 53 -3.13 -4.75 -1.46
C ALA A 53 -1.63 -4.63 -1.80
N GLY A 54 -0.96 -3.58 -1.32
CA GLY A 54 0.48 -3.39 -1.46
C GLY A 54 1.27 -4.51 -0.80
N SER A 55 0.88 -4.92 0.41
CA SER A 55 1.57 -5.99 1.16
C SER A 55 1.47 -7.34 0.45
N ILE A 56 0.27 -7.67 -0.04
CA ILE A 56 0.03 -8.88 -0.85
C ILE A 56 0.87 -8.81 -2.15
N THR A 57 0.90 -7.65 -2.80
CA THR A 57 1.68 -7.46 -4.03
C THR A 57 3.17 -7.68 -3.77
N VAL A 58 3.72 -7.13 -2.68
CA VAL A 58 5.12 -7.34 -2.30
C VAL A 58 5.39 -8.81 -1.96
N PHE A 59 4.46 -9.47 -1.27
CA PHE A 59 4.57 -10.90 -0.95
C PHE A 59 4.73 -11.79 -2.19
N PHE A 60 4.07 -11.45 -3.30
CA PHE A 60 4.27 -12.16 -4.57
C PHE A 60 5.48 -11.67 -5.37
N THR A 61 5.82 -10.38 -5.27
CA THR A 61 6.94 -9.77 -6.00
C THR A 61 8.30 -10.26 -5.48
N VAL A 62 8.47 -10.37 -4.16
CA VAL A 62 9.77 -10.72 -3.54
C VAL A 62 10.26 -12.12 -3.93
N PRO A 63 9.45 -13.20 -3.83
CA PRO A 63 9.85 -14.51 -4.31
C PRO A 63 10.07 -14.57 -5.82
N ALA A 64 9.34 -13.76 -6.60
CA ALA A 64 9.54 -13.67 -8.03
C ALA A 64 10.93 -13.08 -8.37
N LEU A 65 11.37 -12.05 -7.64
CA LEU A 65 12.72 -11.46 -7.79
C LEU A 65 13.84 -12.45 -7.47
N ALA A 66 13.65 -13.32 -6.47
CA ALA A 66 14.62 -14.36 -6.13
C ALA A 66 14.88 -15.33 -7.30
N LYS A 67 13.87 -15.59 -8.15
CA LYS A 67 14.04 -16.43 -9.36
C LYS A 67 14.96 -15.80 -10.41
N TYR A 68 15.17 -14.48 -10.34
CA TYR A 68 16.06 -13.74 -11.22
C TYR A 68 17.44 -13.50 -10.59
N GLY A 69 17.76 -14.16 -9.47
CA GLY A 69 19.05 -14.01 -8.78
C GLY A 69 19.16 -12.72 -7.96
N ILE A 70 18.05 -12.01 -7.74
CA ILE A 70 18.01 -10.81 -6.90
C ILE A 70 17.64 -11.25 -5.48
N GLU A 71 18.62 -11.23 -4.57
CA GLU A 71 18.37 -11.44 -3.16
C GLU A 71 17.79 -10.16 -2.53
N VAL A 72 16.59 -10.27 -1.95
CA VAL A 72 15.96 -9.18 -1.21
C VAL A 72 16.24 -9.38 0.27
N PRO A 73 17.11 -8.57 0.89
CA PRO A 73 17.38 -8.69 2.32
C PRO A 73 16.14 -8.27 3.10
N TRP A 74 15.82 -8.98 4.19
CA TRP A 74 14.68 -8.69 5.08
C TRP A 74 13.31 -8.70 4.36
N PRO A 75 12.91 -9.80 3.69
CA PRO A 75 11.68 -9.85 2.87
C PRO A 75 10.42 -9.46 3.67
N TRP A 76 10.36 -9.86 4.94
CA TRP A 76 9.27 -9.52 5.85
C TRP A 76 9.13 -8.02 6.09
N LEU A 77 10.24 -7.28 6.14
CA LEU A 77 10.22 -5.82 6.29
C LEU A 77 9.53 -5.19 5.09
N TRP A 78 9.88 -5.62 3.87
CA TRP A 78 9.27 -5.13 2.64
C TRP A 78 7.80 -5.48 2.53
N ILE A 79 7.38 -6.67 2.97
CA ILE A 79 5.97 -7.08 3.00
C ILE A 79 5.15 -6.22 3.96
N LEU A 80 5.71 -5.85 5.11
CA LEU A 80 5.03 -5.04 6.12
C LEU A 80 5.07 -3.54 5.82
N LEU A 81 6.03 -3.09 5.00
CA LEU A 81 6.23 -1.68 4.70
C LEU A 81 4.97 -0.98 4.14
N PRO A 82 4.19 -1.57 3.21
CA PRO A 82 2.93 -0.98 2.75
C PRO A 82 1.90 -0.76 3.86
N LEU A 83 1.83 -1.63 4.87
CA LEU A 83 0.93 -1.46 6.02
C LEU A 83 1.38 -0.31 6.93
N LEU A 84 2.68 -0.07 7.02
CA LEU A 84 3.25 1.00 7.83
C LEU A 84 3.13 2.37 7.16
N ILE A 85 3.36 2.42 5.85
CA ILE A 85 3.29 3.67 5.08
C ILE A 85 1.83 4.11 4.87
N ASP A 86 0.87 3.20 4.74
CA ASP A 86 -0.53 3.58 4.56
C ASP A 86 -1.09 4.30 5.82
N PRO A 87 -1.52 5.58 5.70
CA PRO A 87 -2.01 6.36 6.82
C PRO A 87 -3.36 5.88 7.39
N TYR A 88 -4.02 4.91 6.76
CA TYR A 88 -5.24 4.27 7.31
C TYR A 88 -5.01 2.82 7.78
N CYS A 89 -3.76 2.35 7.75
CA CYS A 89 -3.33 1.09 8.38
C CYS A 89 -2.57 1.37 9.69
N LEU A 90 -1.37 0.82 9.85
CA LEU A 90 -0.54 1.01 11.04
C LEU A 90 -0.03 2.44 11.14
N GLY A 91 0.24 3.12 10.01
CA GLY A 91 0.60 4.54 9.98
C GLY A 91 -0.50 5.44 10.58
N GLY A 92 -1.76 5.07 10.40
CA GLY A 92 -2.92 5.75 10.99
C GLY A 92 -3.06 5.55 12.49
N LEU A 93 -2.78 4.34 12.98
CA LEU A 93 -2.77 4.06 14.42
C LEU A 93 -1.70 4.88 15.15
N VAL A 94 -0.53 5.05 14.55
CA VAL A 94 0.52 5.93 15.11
C VAL A 94 0.07 7.40 15.10
N LEU A 95 -0.53 7.87 14.00
CA LEU A 95 -1.07 9.23 13.92
C LEU A 95 -2.18 9.51 14.95
N LEU A 96 -3.03 8.53 15.23
CA LEU A 96 -4.07 8.62 16.26
C LEU A 96 -3.50 8.60 17.69
N LEU A 97 -2.44 7.84 17.93
CA LEU A 97 -1.76 7.77 19.22
C LEU A 97 -0.96 9.04 19.54
N VAL A 98 -0.33 9.66 18.53
CA VAL A 98 0.43 10.92 18.68
C VAL A 98 -0.50 12.14 18.77
N ARG A 99 -1.75 12.02 18.32
CA ARG A 99 -2.77 13.09 18.39
C ARG A 99 -3.61 13.10 19.67
N LYS A 100 -3.40 12.17 20.60
CA LYS A 100 -3.95 12.27 21.96
C LYS A 100 -3.19 13.30 22.78
#